data_AF-A0A067CQN3-F1
#
_entry.id   AF-A0A067CQN3-F1
#
_cell.length_a   1.000
_cell.length_b   1.000
_cell.length_c   1.000
_cell.angle_alpha   90.00
_cell.angle_beta   90.00
_cell.angle_gamma   90.00
#
_symmetry.space_group_name_H-M   'P 1'
#
loop_
_entity.id
_entity.type
_entity.pdbx_description
1 polymer ?
#
loop_
_entity_poly.entity_id
_entity_poly.type
_entity_poly.pdbx_seq_one_letter_code
_entity_poly.pdbx_strand_id
1 'polypeptide(L)'
;MSTTTTLVDITQAPRTASWSIHELQRHDADVLTSASLLNLAELCHLHIPDDKLPTLLKEVEDIIQCTKTIQEITLDDNIDDFYARSEALSTQSAPLRPDEALEGNCPDDVLANASVKHGYYFQVPKVLED
;
A
#
# COMPACT_ATOMS: atom_id res chain seq x y z
N MET A 1 33.83 -17.47 27.22
CA MET A 1 33.61 -17.07 28.63
C MET A 1 32.26 -16.38 28.68
N SER A 2 31.23 -17.12 29.06
CA SER A 2 29.84 -16.66 29.00
C SER A 2 29.52 -15.84 30.25
N THR A 3 29.25 -14.55 30.08
CA THR A 3 28.82 -13.66 31.17
C THR A 3 27.35 -13.95 31.49
N THR A 4 27.10 -14.54 32.65
CA THR A 4 25.76 -14.70 33.24
C THR A 4 25.20 -13.34 33.63
N THR A 5 24.39 -12.74 32.75
CA THR A 5 23.60 -11.53 33.06
C THR A 5 22.63 -11.85 34.20
N THR A 6 22.68 -11.08 35.29
CA THR A 6 21.85 -11.32 36.47
C THR A 6 20.44 -10.76 36.29
N LEU A 7 19.42 -11.39 36.90
CA LEU A 7 18.02 -10.90 36.86
C LEU A 7 17.88 -9.44 37.34
N VAL A 8 18.77 -9.01 38.24
CA VAL A 8 18.83 -7.63 38.77
C VAL A 8 19.18 -6.63 37.66
N ASP A 9 20.08 -6.97 36.74
CA ASP A 9 20.46 -6.10 35.62
C ASP A 9 19.30 -5.85 34.66
N ILE A 10 18.42 -6.84 34.47
CA ILE A 10 17.24 -6.72 33.61
C ILE A 10 16.20 -5.79 34.23
N THR A 11 16.00 -5.89 35.55
CA THR A 11 15.04 -5.03 36.28
C THR A 11 15.51 -3.59 36.48
N GLN A 12 16.79 -3.29 36.23
CA GLN A 12 17.40 -1.97 36.39
C GLN A 12 17.63 -1.24 35.05
N ALA A 13 17.23 -1.81 33.92
CA ALA A 13 17.15 -1.09 32.65
C ALA A 13 15.73 -0.48 32.49
N PRO A 14 15.58 0.78 32.06
CA PRO A 14 16.59 1.73 31.55
C PRO A 14 17.13 2.70 32.62
N ARG A 15 18.45 2.96 32.60
CA ARG A 15 19.13 3.92 33.51
C ARG A 15 19.10 5.38 33.01
N THR A 16 18.49 5.65 31.86
CA THR A 16 18.40 6.96 31.22
C THR A 16 16.98 7.20 30.72
N ALA A 17 16.51 8.44 30.78
CA ALA A 17 15.24 8.81 30.15
C ALA A 17 15.35 8.58 28.63
N SER A 18 14.58 7.64 28.11
CA SER A 18 14.43 7.38 26.69
C SER A 18 13.00 7.70 26.28
N TRP A 19 12.83 8.27 25.09
CA TRP A 19 11.51 8.44 24.52
C TRP A 19 10.84 7.08 24.29
N SER A 20 9.56 7.00 24.62
CA SER A 20 8.72 5.88 24.18
C SER A 20 8.41 5.99 22.69
N ILE A 21 8.12 4.87 22.01
CA ILE A 21 7.69 4.89 20.61
C ILE A 21 6.47 5.81 20.42
N HIS A 22 5.54 5.80 21.37
CA HIS A 22 4.36 6.67 21.34
C HIS A 22 4.70 8.17 21.42
N GLU A 23 5.76 8.54 22.14
CA GLU A 23 6.23 9.93 22.20
C GLU A 23 6.99 10.34 20.94
N LEU A 24 7.69 9.40 20.31
CA LEU A 24 8.35 9.63 19.02
C LEU A 24 7.32 9.81 17.88
N GLN A 25 6.19 9.11 17.97
CA GLN A 25 5.10 9.15 16.99
C GLN A 25 4.08 10.28 17.25
N ARG A 26 4.41 11.29 18.06
CA ARG A 26 3.45 12.36 18.40
C ARG A 26 3.10 13.18 17.15
N HIS A 27 1.82 13.30 16.85
CA HIS A 27 1.31 13.97 15.65
C HIS A 27 0.99 15.44 15.91
N ASP A 28 1.37 16.34 14.99
CA ASP A 28 1.17 17.79 15.13
C ASP A 28 -0.06 18.33 14.36
N ALA A 29 -0.55 17.67 13.30
CA ALA A 29 -1.76 18.07 12.57
C ALA A 29 -2.35 16.98 11.64
N ASP A 30 -3.69 16.92 11.57
CA ASP A 30 -4.44 16.17 10.55
C ASP A 30 -4.25 16.81 9.17
N VAL A 31 -3.94 15.98 8.17
CA VAL A 31 -3.70 16.43 6.78
C VAL A 31 -4.82 16.01 5.83
N LEU A 32 -5.53 14.92 6.12
CA LEU A 32 -6.60 14.41 5.28
C LEU A 32 -7.93 15.14 5.53
N THR A 33 -8.59 15.53 4.43
CA THR A 33 -9.96 16.06 4.47
C THR A 33 -10.95 15.01 3.94
N SER A 34 -12.23 15.12 4.31
CA SER A 34 -13.28 14.24 3.78
C SER A 34 -13.36 14.30 2.25
N ALA A 35 -13.18 15.46 1.65
CA ALA A 35 -13.15 15.63 0.20
C ALA A 35 -11.97 14.87 -0.46
N SER A 36 -10.79 14.90 0.17
CA SER A 36 -9.62 14.14 -0.30
C SER A 36 -9.84 12.63 -0.21
N LEU A 37 -10.50 12.16 0.85
CA LEU A 37 -10.84 10.74 1.00
C LEU A 37 -11.88 10.28 -0.03
N LEU A 38 -12.89 11.10 -0.31
CA LEU A 38 -13.89 10.80 -1.34
C LEU A 38 -13.26 10.75 -2.74
N ASN A 39 -12.35 11.68 -3.05
CA ASN A 39 -11.60 11.65 -4.31
C ASN A 39 -10.76 10.36 -4.44
N LEU A 40 -10.09 9.95 -3.35
CA LEU A 40 -9.35 8.68 -3.31
C LEU A 40 -10.29 7.49 -3.56
N ALA A 41 -11.48 7.49 -2.97
CA ALA A 41 -12.47 6.43 -3.14
C ALA A 41 -12.95 6.34 -4.61
N GLU A 42 -13.18 7.47 -5.26
CA GLU A 42 -13.52 7.55 -6.68
C GLU A 42 -12.42 6.96 -7.57
N LEU A 43 -11.15 7.32 -7.31
CA LEU A 43 -9.99 6.78 -8.02
C LEU A 43 -9.84 5.26 -7.85
N CYS A 44 -10.24 4.73 -6.69
CA CYS A 44 -10.24 3.30 -6.42
C CYS A 44 -11.53 2.59 -6.88
N HIS A 45 -12.51 3.31 -7.42
CA HIS A 45 -13.83 2.79 -7.76
C HIS A 45 -14.54 2.13 -6.55
N LEU A 46 -14.41 2.72 -5.37
CA LEU A 46 -14.99 2.26 -4.12
C LEU A 46 -16.13 3.18 -3.67
N HIS A 47 -17.27 2.59 -3.32
CA HIS A 47 -18.35 3.32 -2.66
C HIS A 47 -18.16 3.28 -1.14
N ILE A 48 -18.11 4.46 -0.51
CA ILE A 48 -17.99 4.60 0.94
C ILE A 48 -19.33 5.09 1.48
N PRO A 49 -19.99 4.33 2.38
CA PRO A 49 -21.22 4.80 2.99
C PRO A 49 -20.93 5.87 4.05
N ASP A 50 -21.82 6.86 4.17
CA ASP A 50 -21.63 8.05 5.00
C ASP A 50 -21.39 7.75 6.50
N ASP A 51 -21.93 6.63 6.98
CA ASP A 51 -21.77 6.16 8.36
C ASP A 51 -20.33 5.73 8.67
N LYS A 52 -19.60 5.23 7.67
CA LYS A 52 -18.21 4.76 7.82
C LYS A 52 -17.17 5.81 7.48
N LEU A 53 -17.57 6.89 6.80
CA LEU A 53 -16.68 7.97 6.40
C LEU A 53 -15.83 8.54 7.56
N PRO A 54 -16.37 8.87 8.76
CA PRO A 54 -15.55 9.43 9.84
C PRO A 54 -14.54 8.43 10.42
N THR A 55 -14.89 7.14 10.45
CA THR A 55 -13.98 6.08 10.92
C THR A 55 -12.84 5.88 9.93
N LEU A 56 -13.16 5.79 8.63
CA LEU A 56 -12.16 5.62 7.58
C LEU A 56 -11.22 6.82 7.46
N LEU A 57 -11.74 8.04 7.64
CA LEU A 57 -10.91 9.24 7.65
C LEU A 57 -9.82 9.14 8.71
N LYS A 58 -10.19 8.73 9.93
CA LYS A 58 -9.23 8.55 11.02
C LYS A 58 -8.22 7.45 10.71
N GLU A 59 -8.69 6.28 10.27
CA GLU A 59 -7.81 5.14 10.01
C GLU A 59 -6.81 5.42 8.87
N VAL A 60 -7.23 6.11 7.82
CA VAL A 60 -6.36 6.49 6.70
C VAL A 60 -5.38 7.58 7.14
N GLU A 61 -5.82 8.54 7.95
CA GLU A 61 -4.92 9.54 8.53
C GLU A 61 -3.83 8.89 9.39
N ASP A 62 -4.19 7.93 10.26
CA ASP A 62 -3.24 7.19 11.09
C ASP A 62 -2.16 6.48 10.22
N ILE A 63 -2.57 5.89 9.08
CA ILE A 63 -1.64 5.26 8.13
C ILE A 63 -0.72 6.31 7.48
N ILE A 64 -1.27 7.42 7.00
CA ILE A 64 -0.50 8.48 6.33
C ILE A 64 0.53 9.07 7.30
N GLN A 65 0.14 9.33 8.55
CA GLN A 65 1.05 9.87 9.55
C GLN A 65 2.20 8.90 9.84
N CYS A 66 1.92 7.60 9.93
CA CYS A 66 2.97 6.58 10.05
C CYS A 66 3.98 6.66 8.87
N THR A 67 3.50 6.88 7.64
CA THR A 67 4.41 7.01 6.48
C THR A 67 5.25 8.30 6.49
N LYS A 68 4.77 9.40 7.07
CA LYS A 68 5.57 10.64 7.19
C LYS A 68 6.79 10.44 8.07
N THR A 69 6.66 9.69 9.16
CA THR A 69 7.82 9.32 10.01
C THR A 69 8.89 8.60 9.20
N ILE A 70 8.50 7.77 8.22
CA ILE A 70 9.47 7.09 7.33
C ILE A 70 10.14 8.09 6.39
N GLN A 71 9.40 9.08 5.87
CA GLN A 71 9.93 10.11 4.96
C GLN A 71 10.91 11.06 5.63
N GLU A 72 10.77 11.29 6.94
CA GLU A 72 11.69 12.12 7.73
C GLU A 72 13.04 11.46 8.01
N ILE A 73 13.17 10.16 7.73
CA ILE A 73 14.43 9.44 7.92
C ILE A 73 15.41 9.84 6.81
N THR A 74 16.56 10.37 7.23
CA THR A 74 17.68 10.61 6.32
C THR A 74 18.16 9.28 5.74
N LEU A 75 18.06 9.14 4.42
CA LEU A 75 18.66 8.02 3.68
C LEU A 75 20.17 8.23 3.63
N ASP A 76 20.92 7.14 3.80
CA ASP A 76 22.37 7.15 3.55
C ASP A 76 22.61 7.30 2.04
N ASP A 77 23.59 8.13 1.66
CA ASP A 77 23.92 8.44 0.26
C ASP A 77 24.30 7.20 -0.57
N ASN A 78 24.65 6.09 0.08
CA ASN A 78 25.01 4.82 -0.55
C ASN A 78 23.80 3.88 -0.77
N ILE A 79 22.57 4.29 -0.43
CA ILE A 79 21.37 3.51 -0.71
C ILE A 79 20.97 3.73 -2.17
N ASP A 80 21.07 2.66 -2.95
CA ASP A 80 20.66 2.68 -4.34
C ASP A 80 19.16 2.49 -4.50
N ASP A 81 18.56 3.12 -5.51
CA ASP A 81 17.15 2.91 -5.83
C ASP A 81 16.98 1.48 -6.36
N PHE A 82 16.33 0.64 -5.57
CA PHE A 82 16.21 -0.79 -5.84
C PHE A 82 15.64 -1.06 -7.24
N TYR A 83 14.68 -0.25 -7.69
CA TYR A 83 14.00 -0.44 -8.96
C TYR A 83 14.67 0.31 -10.11
N ALA A 84 15.24 1.49 -9.86
CA ALA A 84 15.82 2.32 -10.92
C ALA A 84 17.29 2.03 -11.20
N ARG A 85 18.04 1.50 -10.22
CA ARG A 85 19.50 1.45 -10.29
C ARG A 85 20.13 0.15 -9.79
N SER A 86 19.39 -0.72 -9.09
CA SER A 86 20.02 -1.94 -8.61
C SER A 86 20.53 -2.79 -9.77
N GLU A 87 21.84 -3.07 -9.76
CA GLU A 87 22.44 -3.98 -10.75
C GLU A 87 21.81 -5.37 -10.69
N ALA A 88 21.23 -5.74 -9.53
CA ALA A 88 20.50 -6.99 -9.33
C ALA A 88 19.28 -7.14 -10.27
N LEU A 89 18.55 -6.05 -10.53
CA LEU A 89 17.40 -6.05 -11.44
C LEU A 89 17.75 -5.52 -12.84
N SER A 90 18.67 -4.56 -12.92
CA SER A 90 19.05 -3.89 -14.18
C SER A 90 19.81 -4.80 -15.16
N THR A 91 20.49 -5.82 -14.65
CA THR A 91 21.26 -6.76 -15.50
C THR A 91 20.36 -7.83 -16.11
N GLN A 92 19.14 -8.00 -15.61
CA GLN A 92 18.18 -8.97 -16.13
C GLN A 92 17.28 -8.31 -17.17
N SER A 93 17.69 -8.39 -18.43
CA SER A 93 16.81 -8.02 -19.54
C SER A 93 15.49 -8.78 -19.43
N ALA A 94 14.35 -8.08 -19.47
CA ALA A 94 13.04 -8.71 -19.46
C ALA A 94 12.96 -9.76 -20.59
N PRO A 95 12.42 -10.96 -20.32
CA PRO A 95 12.33 -12.00 -21.34
C PRO A 95 11.44 -11.51 -22.50
N LEU A 96 11.98 -11.58 -23.72
CA LEU A 96 11.21 -11.25 -24.91
C LEU A 96 10.22 -12.38 -25.18
N ARG A 97 8.93 -12.02 -25.33
CA ARG A 97 7.90 -12.96 -25.79
C ARG A 97 8.15 -13.31 -27.26
N PRO A 98 8.08 -14.60 -27.67
CA PRO A 98 8.17 -14.96 -29.08
C PRO A 98 6.99 -14.36 -29.87
N ASP A 99 7.26 -13.92 -31.09
CA ASP A 99 6.27 -13.32 -31.99
C ASP A 99 5.52 -14.41 -32.77
N GLU A 100 4.74 -15.20 -32.04
CA GLU A 100 3.92 -16.28 -32.59
C GLU A 100 2.44 -15.93 -32.41
N ALA A 101 1.64 -16.19 -33.45
CA ALA A 101 0.20 -16.03 -33.37
C ALA A 101 -0.40 -17.19 -32.56
N LEU A 102 -1.23 -16.86 -31.57
CA LEU A 102 -2.03 -17.85 -30.85
C LEU A 102 -3.38 -18.02 -31.56
N GLU A 103 -3.92 -19.24 -31.50
CA GLU A 103 -5.28 -19.55 -31.97
C GLU A 103 -6.30 -18.68 -31.22
N GLY A 104 -7.08 -17.91 -31.99
CA GLY A 104 -8.13 -17.04 -31.46
C GLY A 104 -9.50 -17.72 -31.51
N ASN A 105 -10.56 -16.90 -31.52
CA ASN A 105 -11.95 -17.36 -31.71
C ASN A 105 -12.47 -18.33 -30.62
N CYS A 106 -12.12 -18.08 -29.36
CA CYS A 106 -12.61 -18.79 -28.18
C CYS A 106 -13.58 -17.93 -27.33
N PRO A 107 -14.66 -17.34 -27.90
CA PRO A 107 -15.53 -16.44 -27.15
C PRO A 107 -16.27 -17.15 -26.01
N ASP A 108 -16.57 -18.45 -26.16
CA ASP A 108 -17.22 -19.24 -25.12
C ASP A 108 -16.31 -19.44 -23.90
N ASP A 109 -15.01 -19.68 -24.12
CA ASP A 109 -14.03 -19.83 -23.05
C ASP A 109 -13.76 -18.50 -22.33
N VAL A 110 -13.65 -17.40 -23.08
CA VAL A 110 -13.45 -16.05 -22.54
C VAL A 110 -14.62 -15.62 -21.64
N LEU A 111 -15.85 -15.99 -22.02
CA LEU A 111 -17.08 -15.61 -21.31
C LEU A 111 -17.51 -16.62 -20.25
N ALA A 112 -16.76 -17.70 -20.02
CA ALA A 112 -17.14 -18.78 -19.10
C ALA A 112 -17.35 -18.28 -17.65
N ASN A 113 -16.54 -17.31 -17.21
CA ASN A 113 -16.61 -16.71 -15.87
C ASN A 113 -17.39 -15.38 -15.83
N ALA A 114 -17.98 -14.95 -16.95
CA ALA A 114 -18.73 -13.71 -17.00
C ALA A 114 -20.04 -13.83 -16.22
N SER A 115 -20.30 -12.89 -15.30
CA SER A 115 -21.55 -12.92 -14.51
C SER A 115 -22.80 -12.71 -15.39
N VAL A 116 -22.71 -11.84 -16.39
CA VAL A 116 -23.79 -11.58 -17.36
C VAL A 116 -23.17 -11.41 -18.76
N LYS A 117 -23.70 -12.14 -19.74
CA LYS A 117 -23.27 -12.07 -21.14
C LYS A 117 -24.44 -11.82 -22.07
N HIS A 118 -24.20 -11.06 -23.13
CA HIS A 118 -25.14 -10.82 -24.20
C HIS A 118 -24.49 -11.20 -25.54
N GLY A 119 -24.86 -12.36 -26.09
CA GLY A 119 -24.14 -12.95 -27.22
C GLY A 119 -22.67 -13.17 -26.88
N TYR A 120 -21.78 -12.57 -27.66
CA TYR A 120 -20.33 -12.63 -27.48
C TYR A 120 -19.75 -11.43 -26.70
N TYR A 121 -20.57 -10.70 -25.94
CA TYR A 121 -20.16 -9.50 -25.22
C TYR A 121 -20.44 -9.58 -23.72
N PHE A 122 -19.59 -8.91 -22.93
CA PHE A 122 -19.86 -8.63 -21.52
C PHE A 122 -20.96 -7.57 -21.41
N GLN A 123 -21.99 -7.86 -20.63
CA GLN A 123 -23.04 -6.88 -20.38
C GLN A 123 -22.66 -6.00 -19.20
N VAL A 124 -22.55 -4.70 -19.43
CA VAL A 124 -22.26 -3.69 -18.40
C VAL A 124 -23.34 -2.61 -18.41
N PRO A 125 -23.71 -2.04 -17.24
CA PRO A 125 -24.63 -0.92 -17.17
C PRO A 125 -24.03 0.29 -17.88
N LYS A 126 -24.78 0.87 -18.82
CA LYS A 126 -24.35 2.06 -19.56
C LYS A 126 -24.57 3.35 -18.78
N VAL A 127 -25.60 3.39 -17.96
CA VAL A 127 -25.90 4.55 -17.12
C VAL A 127 -25.18 4.33 -15.80
N LEU A 128 -24.21 5.19 -15.52
CA LEU A 128 -23.69 5.40 -14.19
C LEU A 128 -24.61 6.45 -13.57
N GLU A 129 -25.39 6.08 -12.55
CA GLU A 129 -26.11 7.06 -11.73
C GLU A 129 -25.06 7.72 -10.81
N ASP A 130 -25.09 9.06 -10.72
CA ASP A 130 -24.24 9.84 -9.80
C ASP A 130 -24.57 9.55 -8.33
#